data_AF-A0A450U155-F1
#
_entry.id   AF-A0A450U155-F1
#
_cell.length_a   1.000
_cell.length_b   1.000
_cell.length_c   1.000
_cell.angle_alpha   90.00
_cell.angle_beta   90.00
_cell.angle_gamma   90.00
#
_symmetry.space_group_name_H-M   'P 1'
#
loop_
_entity.id
_entity.type
_entity.pdbx_description
1 polymer ?
#
loop_
_entity_poly.entity_id
_entity_poly.type
_entity_poly.pdbx_seq_one_letter_code
_entity_poly.pdbx_strand_id
1 'polypeptide(L)' 'MKYEDLMEWITSDAKMIVPGKKHFLSPDPKDNKFIDVAVAGKADYIISGDKRHLLLFGKVEGIPILSVNDFVQMIS' A
#
# COMPACT_ATOMS: atom_id res chain seq x y z
N MET A 1 -8.91 -20.56 6.23
CA MET A 1 -8.03 -20.43 5.06
C MET A 1 -6.61 -20.67 5.54
N LYS A 2 -5.84 -21.53 4.87
CA LYS A 2 -4.42 -21.68 5.20
C LYS A 2 -3.62 -20.52 4.59
N TYR A 3 -2.39 -20.32 5.04
CA TYR A 3 -1.55 -19.23 4.54
C TYR A 3 -1.26 -19.41 3.04
N GLU A 4 -1.05 -20.65 2.60
CA GLU A 4 -0.80 -20.99 1.20
C GLU A 4 -1.99 -20.60 0.32
N ASP A 5 -3.20 -20.98 0.73
CA ASP A 5 -4.43 -20.65 -0.01
C ASP A 5 -4.60 -19.13 -0.17
N LEU A 6 -4.26 -18.35 0.87
CA LEU A 6 -4.33 -16.89 0.84
C LEU A 6 -3.33 -16.30 -0.15
N MET A 7 -2.10 -16.81 -0.16
CA MET A 7 -1.06 -16.33 -1.08
C MET A 7 -1.37 -16.68 -2.53
N GLU A 8 -1.91 -17.86 -2.79
CA GLU A 8 -2.37 -18.26 -4.11
C GLU A 8 -3.50 -17.33 -4.60
N TRP A 9 -4.49 -17.08 -3.74
CA TRP A 9 -5.59 -16.19 -4.07
C TRP A 9 -5.16 -14.73 -4.30
N ILE A 10 -4.26 -14.19 -3.47
CA ILE A 10 -3.75 -12.82 -3.68
C ILE A 10 -2.98 -12.74 -4.99
N THR A 11 -2.15 -13.74 -5.31
CA THR A 11 -1.31 -13.70 -6.50
C THR A 11 -2.07 -13.96 -7.81
N SER A 12 -3.25 -14.58 -7.77
CA SER A 12 -4.06 -14.79 -8.97
C SER A 12 -4.61 -13.49 -9.57
N ASP A 13 -4.97 -12.52 -8.72
CA ASP A 13 -5.54 -11.23 -9.15
C ASP A 13 -4.57 -10.05 -9.01
N ALA A 14 -3.41 -10.24 -8.37
CA ALA A 14 -2.41 -9.19 -8.22
C ALA A 14 -1.65 -8.91 -9.52
N LYS A 15 -1.38 -7.63 -9.77
CA LYS A 15 -0.44 -7.20 -10.81
C LYS A 15 0.96 -7.04 -10.23
N MET A 16 1.92 -7.78 -10.76
CA MET A 16 3.33 -7.63 -10.41
C MET A 16 3.90 -6.32 -10.98
N ILE A 17 4.46 -5.49 -10.12
CA ILE A 17 5.05 -4.18 -10.48
C ILE A 17 6.49 -4.12 -9.95
N VAL A 18 7.43 -3.77 -10.82
CA VAL A 18 8.80 -3.42 -10.45
C VAL A 18 8.93 -1.89 -10.50
N PRO A 19 9.05 -1.20 -9.35
CA PRO A 19 9.11 0.25 -9.35
C PRO A 19 10.41 0.78 -9.97
N GLY A 20 10.30 1.72 -10.90
CA GLY A 20 11.46 2.36 -11.53
C GLY A 20 12.04 3.54 -10.73
N LYS A 21 11.21 4.20 -9.92
CA LYS A 21 11.60 5.34 -9.07
C LYS A 21 11.55 4.92 -7.60
N LYS A 22 12.58 5.32 -6.85
CA LYS A 22 12.63 5.18 -5.40
C LYS A 22 12.24 6.49 -4.71
N HIS A 23 11.43 6.38 -3.67
CA HIS A 23 11.05 7.47 -2.78
C HIS A 23 11.79 7.32 -1.46
N PHE A 24 12.04 8.45 -0.81
CA PHE A 24 12.67 8.51 0.51
C PHE A 24 11.83 9.39 1.41
N LEU A 25 10.53 9.07 1.47
CA LEU A 25 9.53 9.88 2.18
C LEU A 25 9.32 9.37 3.61
N SER A 26 9.22 8.06 3.80
CA SER A 26 9.08 7.48 5.13
C SER A 26 10.40 7.56 5.91
N PRO A 27 10.36 7.97 7.20
CA PRO A 27 11.52 7.88 8.08
C PRO A 27 11.95 6.44 8.37
N ASP A 28 11.07 5.45 8.16
CA ASP A 28 11.49 4.04 8.06
C ASP A 28 11.78 3.72 6.57
N PRO A 29 13.06 3.48 6.20
CA PRO A 29 13.43 3.14 4.84
C PRO A 29 12.70 1.92 4.27
N LYS A 30 12.22 1.00 5.14
CA LYS A 30 11.51 -0.22 4.71
C LYS A 30 10.12 0.07 4.17
N ASP A 31 9.50 1.19 4.53
CA ASP A 31 8.17 1.55 4.08
C ASP A 31 8.17 2.15 2.68
N ASN A 32 9.28 2.76 2.28
CA ASN A 32 9.39 3.44 0.98
C ASN A 32 9.08 2.50 -0.20
N LYS A 33 9.36 1.19 -0.07
CA LYS A 33 9.00 0.21 -1.11
C LYS A 33 7.49 0.12 -1.38
N PHE A 34 6.66 0.38 -0.37
CA PHE A 34 5.20 0.38 -0.52
C PHE A 34 4.72 1.63 -1.25
N ILE A 35 5.37 2.77 -0.99
CA ILE A 35 5.15 4.01 -1.73
C ILE A 35 5.58 3.82 -3.19
N ASP A 36 6.77 3.26 -3.41
CA ASP A 36 7.33 3.03 -4.75
C ASP A 36 6.39 2.18 -5.62
N VAL A 37 5.88 1.07 -5.07
CA VAL A 37 4.96 0.18 -5.80
C VAL A 37 3.58 0.79 -5.99
N ALA A 38 3.07 1.55 -5.03
CA ALA A 38 1.79 2.24 -5.16
C ALA A 38 1.84 3.29 -6.28
N VAL A 39 2.89 4.11 -6.31
CA VAL A 39 3.10 5.12 -7.36
C VAL A 39 3.30 4.46 -8.72
N ALA A 40 4.20 3.48 -8.82
CA ALA A 40 4.46 2.80 -10.09
C ALA A 40 3.25 2.01 -10.60
N GLY A 41 2.48 1.42 -9.68
CA GLY A 41 1.25 0.68 -9.97
C GLY A 41 0.04 1.57 -10.23
N LYS A 42 0.14 2.89 -10.00
CA LYS A 42 -0.98 3.83 -10.02
C LYS A 42 -2.13 3.38 -9.12
N ALA A 43 -1.79 2.96 -7.91
CA ALA A 43 -2.77 2.53 -6.93
C ALA A 43 -3.72 3.67 -6.59
N ASP A 44 -5.00 3.36 -6.43
CA ASP A 44 -5.99 4.34 -5.99
C ASP A 44 -5.80 4.70 -4.51
N TYR A 45 -5.34 3.74 -3.69
CA TYR A 45 -5.13 3.91 -2.25
C TYR A 45 -3.95 3.06 -1.75
N ILE A 46 -3.33 3.50 -0.66
CA ILE A 46 -2.47 2.65 0.18
C ILE A 46 -3.23 2.35 1.47
N ILE A 47 -3.43 1.06 1.77
CA ILE A 47 -4.10 0.65 3.01
C ILE A 47 -3.04 0.21 4.01
N SER A 48 -3.00 0.84 5.19
CA SER A 48 -1.99 0.53 6.21
C SER A 48 -2.56 0.56 7.63
N GLY A 49 -2.03 -0.31 8.49
CA GLY A 49 -2.23 -0.26 9.94
C GLY A 49 -1.15 0.56 10.66
N ASP A 50 -0.13 1.04 9.96
CA ASP A 50 0.99 1.76 10.54
C ASP A 50 0.64 3.22 10.85
N LYS A 51 0.28 3.45 12.12
CA LYS A 51 -0.07 4.76 12.66
C LYS A 51 1.13 5.69 12.88
N ARG A 52 2.35 5.16 12.88
CA ARG A 52 3.56 5.90 13.26
C ARG A 52 4.31 6.45 12.06
N HIS A 53 4.24 5.77 10.92
CA HIS A 53 4.98 6.18 9.73
C HIS A 53 4.03 6.45 8.56
N LEU A 54 3.41 5.42 7.98
CA LEU A 54 2.65 5.58 6.75
C LEU A 54 1.37 6.42 6.89
N LEU A 55 0.53 6.16 7.90
CA LEU A 55 -0.75 6.88 8.03
C LEU A 55 -0.58 8.38 8.30
N LEU A 56 0.55 8.81 8.88
CA LEU A 56 0.81 10.22 9.16
C LEU A 56 1.00 11.06 7.89
N PHE A 57 1.37 10.44 6.76
CA PHE A 57 1.46 11.17 5.49
C PHE A 57 0.09 11.60 4.99
N GLY A 58 -0.96 10.82 5.28
CA GLY A 58 -2.32 10.99 4.75
C GLY A 58 -2.45 10.80 3.23
N LYS A 59 -1.46 11.21 2.45
CA LYS A 59 -1.44 11.13 0.99
C LYS A 59 0.01 11.21 0.47
N VAL A 60 0.32 10.44 -0.58
CA VAL A 60 1.61 10.50 -1.28
C VAL A 60 1.38 10.53 -2.79
N GLU A 61 1.99 11.48 -3.49
CA GLU A 61 1.88 11.66 -4.96
C GLU A 61 0.46 11.55 -5.54
N GLY A 62 -0.56 12.03 -4.83
CA GLY A 62 -1.95 11.91 -5.30
C GLY A 62 -2.74 10.74 -4.68
N ILE A 63 -2.04 9.77 -4.08
CA ILE A 63 -2.60 8.51 -3.57
C ILE A 63 -2.89 8.65 -2.06
N PRO A 64 -4.16 8.61 -1.63
CA PRO A 64 -4.50 8.64 -0.21
C PRO A 64 -4.00 7.40 0.53
N ILE A 65 -3.57 7.59 1.78
CA ILE A 65 -3.20 6.51 2.69
C ILE A 65 -4.30 6.39 3.74
N LEU A 66 -4.97 5.24 3.77
CA LEU A 66 -6.13 5.00 4.61
C LEU A 66 -5.85 3.89 5.62
N SER A 67 -6.50 3.97 6.79
CA SER A 67 -6.57 2.80 7.66
C SER A 67 -7.50 1.75 7.04
N VAL A 68 -7.34 0.49 7.45
CA VAL A 68 -8.26 -0.59 7.04
C VAL A 68 -9.71 -0.22 7.37
N ASN A 69 -9.94 0.38 8.55
CA ASN A 69 -11.28 0.77 8.97
C ASN A 69 -11.88 1.86 8.05
N ASP A 70 -11.09 2.88 7.70
CA ASP A 70 -11.58 3.96 6.84
C ASP A 70 -11.88 3.45 5.42
N PHE A 71 -11.05 2.55 4.91
CA PHE A 71 -11.28 1.94 3.60
C PHE A 71 -12.54 1.07 3.60
N VAL A 72 -12.74 0.23 4.62
CA VAL A 72 -13.96 -0.58 4.75
C VAL A 72 -15.20 0.30 4.82
N GLN A 73 -15.17 1.39 5.60
CA GLN A 73 -16.30 2.33 5.68
C GLN A 73 -16.61 3.03 4.34
N MET A 74 -15.60 3.23 3.48
CA MET A 74 -15.78 3.85 2.16
C MET A 74 -16.43 2.91 1.13
N ILE A 75 -16.26 1.59 1.29
CA ILE A 75 -16.75 0.59 0.32
C ILE A 75 -17.95 -0.23 0.82
N SER A 76 -18.36 -0.03 2.07
CA SER A 76 -19.55 -0.66 2.67
C SER A 76 -20.81 0.12 2.32
#